data_AF-A0A6I1VYL6-F1
#
_entry.id   AF-A0A6I1VYL6-F1
#
_cell.length_a   1.000
_cell.length_b   1.000
_cell.length_c   1.000
_cell.angle_alpha   90.00
_cell.angle_beta   90.00
_cell.angle_gamma   90.00
#
_symmetry.space_group_name_H-M   'P 1'
#
loop_
_entity.id
_entity.type
_entity.pdbx_description
1 polymer ?
#
loop_
_entity_poly.entity_id
_entity_poly.type
_entity_poly.pdbx_seq_one_letter_code
_entity_poly.pdbx_strand_id
1 'polypeptide(L)'
;VPEMVKIRPVVVIRKHRTNKQLVTVIPLSTTEPQSMLGHHLELQSHLQGANPMCWAKCDMLSTVSLARLDRIKTRDRQGRRCYVVSQLETDEFIAIKAAVRCALGL
;
A
#
# COMPACT_ATOMS: atom_id res chain seq x y z
N VAL A 1 17.04 -0.50 -11.73
CA VAL A 1 16.16 -1.68 -11.82
C VAL A 1 14.71 -1.21 -11.81
N PRO A 2 13.82 -1.79 -12.65
CA PRO A 2 12.42 -1.37 -12.75
C PRO A 2 11.57 -1.71 -11.51
N GLU A 3 12.02 -2.66 -10.68
CA GLU A 3 11.34 -3.09 -9.48
C GLU A 3 11.27 -2.00 -8.40
N MET A 4 10.19 -2.03 -7.62
CA MET A 4 9.97 -1.10 -6.51
C MET A 4 10.83 -1.46 -5.30
N VAL A 5 12.09 -1.04 -5.31
CA VAL A 5 13.09 -1.41 -4.28
C VAL A 5 13.15 -0.46 -3.07
N LYS A 6 12.55 0.73 -3.17
CA LYS A 6 12.55 1.73 -2.09
C LYS A 6 11.61 1.32 -0.95
N ILE A 7 11.95 1.70 0.28
CA ILE A 7 11.03 1.59 1.42
C ILE A 7 9.82 2.47 1.14
N ARG A 8 8.64 1.85 1.06
CA ARG A 8 7.38 2.53 0.78
C ARG A 8 6.28 2.00 1.70
N PRO A 9 5.26 2.80 1.96
CA PRO A 9 4.01 2.30 2.50
C PRO A 9 3.43 1.24 1.59
N VAL A 10 2.80 0.24 2.20
CA VAL A 10 2.17 -0.86 1.50
C VAL A 10 0.81 -1.13 2.10
N VAL A 11 -0.11 -1.62 1.28
CA VAL A 11 -1.39 -2.16 1.75
C VAL A 11 -1.25 -3.67 1.86
N VAL A 12 -1.57 -4.22 3.03
CA VAL A 12 -1.66 -5.67 3.22
C VAL A 12 -3.00 -6.14 2.67
N ILE A 13 -2.98 -6.88 1.55
CA ILE A 13 -4.21 -7.37 0.90
C ILE A 13 -4.65 -8.72 1.44
N ARG A 14 -3.71 -9.55 1.89
CA ARG A 14 -4.01 -10.92 2.32
C ARG A 14 -2.92 -11.50 3.23
N LYS A 15 -3.34 -12.23 4.26
CA LYS A 15 -2.45 -13.10 5.04
C LYS A 15 -2.14 -14.39 4.27
N HIS A 16 -0.92 -14.89 4.35
CA HIS A 16 -0.59 -16.17 3.74
C HIS A 16 -1.36 -17.31 4.43
N ARG A 17 -1.79 -18.33 3.68
CA ARG A 17 -2.74 -19.36 4.17
C ARG A 17 -2.15 -20.24 5.26
N THR A 18 -0.89 -20.63 5.11
CA THR A 18 -0.22 -21.63 5.97
C THR A 18 0.92 -21.05 6.79
N ASN A 19 1.46 -19.89 6.39
CA ASN A 19 2.63 -19.29 7.02
C ASN A 19 2.23 -17.96 7.66
N LYS A 20 2.13 -17.93 8.98
CA LYS A 20 1.68 -16.76 9.73
C LYS A 20 2.64 -15.56 9.66
N GLN A 21 3.86 -15.76 9.16
CA GLN A 21 4.87 -14.71 9.03
C GLN A 21 4.90 -14.06 7.64
N LEU A 22 4.06 -14.49 6.70
CA LEU A 22 4.01 -13.97 5.34
C LEU A 22 2.69 -13.25 5.06
N VAL A 23 2.78 -12.14 4.33
CA VAL A 23 1.64 -11.38 3.84
C VAL A 23 1.85 -10.97 2.39
N THR A 24 0.75 -10.90 1.64
CA THR A 24 0.74 -10.32 0.30
C THR A 24 0.40 -8.84 0.40
N VAL A 25 1.18 -8.01 -0.27
CA VAL A 25 1.09 -6.56 -0.23
C VAL A 25 1.09 -5.96 -1.63
N ILE A 26 0.58 -4.74 -1.73
CA ILE A 26 0.77 -3.85 -2.87
C ILE A 26 1.41 -2.53 -2.38
N PRO A 27 2.31 -1.92 -3.15
CA PRO A 27 2.94 -0.66 -2.77
C PRO A 27 2.06 0.54 -3.08
N LEU A 28 2.20 1.58 -2.26
CA LEU A 28 1.65 2.91 -2.52
C LEU A 28 2.75 3.83 -3.05
N SER A 29 2.40 4.64 -4.05
CA SER A 29 3.24 5.68 -4.66
C SER A 29 2.59 7.04 -4.46
N THR A 30 3.38 8.09 -4.27
CA THR A 30 2.92 9.49 -4.33
C THR A 30 3.23 10.15 -5.67
N THR A 31 3.74 9.36 -6.62
CA THR A 31 3.96 9.75 -8.01
C THR A 31 2.77 9.26 -8.84
N GLU A 32 2.10 10.22 -9.47
CA GLU A 32 1.00 9.97 -10.39
C GLU A 32 1.46 9.09 -11.56
N PRO A 33 0.67 8.08 -11.97
CA PRO A 33 0.94 7.33 -13.18
C PRO A 33 0.85 8.23 -14.42
N GLN A 34 1.79 8.10 -15.35
CA GLN A 34 1.72 8.82 -16.65
C GLN A 34 0.44 8.46 -17.43
N SER A 35 -0.08 7.26 -17.22
CA SER A 35 -1.37 6.83 -17.75
C SER A 35 -2.11 6.02 -16.69
N MET A 36 -3.34 6.42 -16.39
CA MET A 36 -4.22 5.68 -15.50
C MET A 36 -4.72 4.42 -16.21
N LEU A 37 -4.47 3.27 -15.58
CA LEU A 37 -4.87 1.94 -16.05
C LEU A 37 -5.75 1.31 -14.99
N GLY A 38 -6.52 0.26 -15.33
CA GLY A 38 -7.47 -0.36 -14.38
C GLY A 38 -6.86 -0.99 -13.12
N HIS A 39 -5.52 -1.15 -13.08
CA HIS A 39 -4.77 -1.60 -11.90
C HIS A 39 -4.15 -0.45 -11.10
N HIS A 40 -4.37 0.80 -11.50
CA HIS A 40 -4.03 1.98 -10.72
C HIS A 40 -5.27 2.46 -9.99
N LEU A 41 -5.16 2.70 -8.68
CA LEU A 41 -6.24 3.27 -7.88
C LEU A 41 -5.72 4.46 -7.10
N GLU A 42 -6.39 5.60 -7.25
CA GLU A 42 -6.15 6.81 -6.45
C GLU A 42 -6.84 6.67 -5.08
N LEU A 43 -6.11 7.05 -4.02
CA LEU A 43 -6.54 6.93 -2.63
C LEU A 43 -6.11 8.16 -1.85
N GLN A 44 -6.87 8.51 -0.81
CA GLN A 44 -6.41 9.51 0.15
C GLN A 44 -5.16 8.99 0.87
N SER A 45 -4.12 9.83 0.92
CA SER A 45 -2.88 9.47 1.58
C SER A 45 -3.06 9.49 3.09
N HIS A 46 -2.90 8.32 3.71
CA HIS A 46 -2.86 8.20 5.18
C HIS A 46 -1.48 8.57 5.78
N LEU A 47 -0.55 9.08 4.96
CA LEU A 47 0.78 9.49 5.40
C LEU A 47 0.77 10.97 5.76
N GLN A 48 1.08 11.30 7.01
CA GLN A 48 1.18 12.69 7.43
C GLN A 48 2.33 13.42 6.71
N GLY A 49 2.04 14.60 6.16
CA GLY A 49 3.03 15.48 5.54
C GLY A 49 3.47 15.09 4.12
N ALA A 50 2.86 14.07 3.51
CA ALA A 50 3.02 13.75 2.10
C ALA A 50 1.86 14.33 1.27
N ASN A 51 1.96 14.25 -0.06
CA ASN A 51 0.89 14.54 -1.02
C ASN A 51 -0.46 14.00 -0.50
N PRO A 52 -1.56 14.79 -0.51
CA PRO A 52 -2.87 14.35 -0.05
C PRO A 52 -3.39 13.11 -0.79
N MET A 53 -2.88 12.86 -1.99
CA MET A 53 -3.23 11.70 -2.80
C MET A 53 -2.06 10.73 -2.95
N CYS A 54 -2.40 9.46 -3.04
CA CYS A 54 -1.47 8.39 -3.39
C CYS A 54 -2.11 7.40 -4.34
N TRP A 55 -1.29 6.62 -5.02
CA TRP A 55 -1.70 5.63 -6.00
C TRP A 55 -1.27 4.25 -5.55
N ALA A 56 -2.25 3.37 -5.39
CA ALA A 56 -2.02 1.95 -5.27
C ALA A 56 -1.59 1.39 -6.63
N LYS A 57 -0.44 0.71 -6.64
CA LYS A 57 0.12 0.02 -7.80
C LYS A 57 -0.26 -1.45 -7.73
N CYS A 58 -1.49 -1.77 -8.12
CA CYS A 58 -2.06 -3.10 -7.91
C CYS A 58 -1.45 -4.18 -8.81
N ASP A 59 -0.66 -3.81 -9.81
CA ASP A 59 0.17 -4.67 -10.65
C ASP A 59 1.48 -5.10 -9.98
N MET A 60 1.96 -4.36 -8.98
CA MET A 60 3.23 -4.63 -8.28
C MET A 60 3.04 -5.45 -7.01
N LEU A 61 2.33 -6.58 -7.09
CA LEU A 61 2.11 -7.46 -5.95
C LEU A 61 3.42 -8.11 -5.45
N SER A 62 3.52 -8.29 -4.14
CA SER A 62 4.63 -9.05 -3.55
C SER A 62 4.19 -9.77 -2.28
N THR A 63 4.70 -10.99 -2.07
CA THR A 63 4.60 -11.66 -0.77
C THR A 63 5.88 -11.39 0.01
N VAL A 64 5.74 -10.83 1.20
CA VAL A 64 6.86 -10.40 2.05
C VAL A 64 6.71 -10.96 3.46
N SER A 65 7.85 -11.10 4.15
CA SER A 65 7.86 -11.39 5.58
C SER A 65 7.36 -10.20 6.39
N LEU A 66 6.58 -10.46 7.43
CA LEU A 66 6.20 -9.45 8.43
C LEU A 66 7.42 -8.73 9.02
N ALA A 67 8.56 -9.41 9.13
CA ALA A 67 9.81 -8.81 9.62
C ALA A 67 10.37 -7.71 8.70
N ARG A 68 9.92 -7.64 7.44
CA ARG A 68 10.27 -6.56 6.50
C ARG A 68 9.35 -5.35 6.62
N LEU A 69 8.24 -5.47 7.33
CA LEU A 69 7.26 -4.41 7.50
C LEU A 69 7.51 -3.66 8.81
N ASP A 70 7.31 -2.35 8.76
CA ASP A 70 7.31 -1.47 9.92
C ASP A 70 6.05 -0.60 9.86
N ARG A 71 5.67 -0.01 10.99
CA ARG A 71 4.54 0.91 11.08
C ARG A 71 4.86 2.24 10.41
N ILE A 72 3.82 2.98 10.02
CA ILE A 72 3.97 4.31 9.43
C ILE A 72 4.52 5.24 10.51
N LYS A 73 5.68 5.84 10.23
CA LYS A 73 6.35 6.78 11.13
C LYS A 73 5.70 8.14 10.97
N THR A 74 5.18 8.69 12.07
CA THR A 74 4.53 9.99 12.09
C THR A 74 4.98 10.81 13.30
N ARG A 75 4.49 12.06 13.42
CA ARG A 75 4.76 12.95 14.55
C ARG A 75 3.44 13.40 15.17
N ASP A 76 3.39 13.42 16.50
CA ASP A 76 2.24 13.98 17.20
C ASP A 76 2.28 15.52 17.21
N ARG A 77 1.24 16.15 17.76
CA ARG A 77 1.14 17.62 17.87
C ARG A 77 2.26 18.24 18.72
N GLN A 78 2.95 17.45 19.54
CA GLN A 78 4.08 17.86 20.38
C GLN A 78 5.44 17.55 19.72
N GLY A 79 5.44 17.08 18.46
CA GLY A 79 6.65 16.77 17.70
C GLY A 79 7.29 15.42 18.05
N ARG A 80 6.68 14.60 18.93
CA ARG A 80 7.21 13.29 19.31
C ARG A 80 6.95 12.26 18.23
N ARG A 81 7.91 11.36 18.02
CA ARG A 81 7.79 10.29 17.03
C ARG A 81 6.76 9.25 17.49
N CYS A 82 5.78 9.00 16.64
CA CYS A 82 4.78 7.96 16.84
C CYS A 82 4.70 7.03 15.64
N TYR A 83 4.12 5.86 15.85
CA TYR A 83 4.04 4.78 14.87
C TYR A 83 2.60 4.33 14.75
N VAL A 84 2.02 4.49 13.56
CA VAL A 84 0.60 4.19 13.32
C VAL A 84 0.45 3.09 12.28
N VAL A 85 -0.60 2.30 12.43
CA VAL A 85 -1.09 1.40 11.39
C VAL A 85 -2.33 2.06 10.84
N SER A 86 -2.32 2.44 9.56
CA SER A 86 -3.53 2.95 8.93
C SER A 86 -4.43 1.80 8.52
N GLN A 87 -5.73 1.99 8.71
CA GLN A 87 -6.75 1.11 8.17
C GLN A 87 -7.40 1.80 6.98
N LEU A 88 -7.67 1.02 5.93
CA LEU A 88 -8.44 1.47 4.78
C LEU A 88 -9.92 1.32 5.10
N GLU A 89 -10.73 2.20 4.52
CA GLU A 89 -12.17 2.04 4.54
C GLU A 89 -12.59 0.80 3.74
N THR A 90 -13.78 0.28 4.04
CA THR A 90 -14.27 -0.97 3.41
C THR A 90 -14.35 -0.83 1.89
N ASP A 91 -14.83 0.31 1.40
CA ASP A 91 -15.01 0.58 -0.02
C ASP A 91 -13.66 0.71 -0.76
N GLU A 92 -12.69 1.39 -0.13
CA GLU A 92 -11.32 1.46 -0.66
C GLU A 92 -10.71 0.07 -0.78
N PHE A 93 -10.90 -0.77 0.24
CA PHE A 93 -10.38 -2.13 0.22
C PHE A 93 -11.06 -3.01 -0.84
N ILE A 94 -12.35 -2.79 -1.12
CA ILE A 94 -13.05 -3.45 -2.23
C ILE A 94 -12.48 -3.00 -3.58
N ALA A 95 -12.30 -1.69 -3.77
CA ALA A 95 -11.73 -1.12 -4.98
C ALA A 95 -10.31 -1.64 -5.24
N ILE A 96 -9.47 -1.75 -4.19
CA ILE A 96 -8.13 -2.34 -4.30
C ILE A 96 -8.20 -3.78 -4.81
N LYS A 97 -9.10 -4.61 -4.27
CA LYS A 97 -9.25 -6.00 -4.74
C LYS A 97 -9.68 -6.06 -6.20
N ALA A 98 -10.57 -5.17 -6.63
CA ALA A 98 -10.99 -5.09 -8.03
C ALA A 98 -9.82 -4.70 -8.94
N ALA A 99 -9.02 -3.70 -8.56
CA ALA A 99 -7.83 -3.28 -9.30
C ALA A 99 -6.75 -4.37 -9.35
N VAL A 100 -6.55 -5.12 -8.25
CA VAL A 100 -5.67 -6.30 -8.23
C VAL A 100 -6.16 -7.39 -9.18
N ARG A 101 -7.47 -7.65 -9.23
CA ARG A 101 -8.04 -8.61 -10.17
C ARG A 101 -7.82 -8.17 -11.62
N CYS A 102 -8.06 -6.89 -11.91
CA CYS A 102 -7.76 -6.31 -13.23
C CYS A 102 -6.29 -6.49 -13.61
N ALA A 103 -5.36 -6.27 -12.68
CA ALA A 103 -3.92 -6.46 -12.91
C ALA A 103 -3.55 -7.93 -13.25
N LEU A 104 -4.28 -8.89 -12.67
CA LEU A 104 -4.06 -10.32 -12.85
C LEU A 104 -4.89 -10.93 -13.99
N GLY A 105 -5.77 -10.17 -14.64
CA GLY A 105 -6.68 -10.66 -15.68
C GLY A 105 -7.84 -11.52 -15.13
N LEU A 106 -8.34 -11.22 -13.92
CA LEU A 106 -9.38 -11.96 -13.17
C LEU A 106 -10.66 -11.15 -12.93
#